data_AF-A0A5B2ZBW6-F1
#
_entry.id   AF-A0A5B2ZBW6-F1
#
_cell.length_a   1.000
_cell.length_b   1.000
_cell.length_c   1.000
_cell.angle_alpha   90.00
_cell.angle_beta   90.00
_cell.angle_gamma   90.00
#
_symmetry.space_group_name_H-M   'P 1'
#
loop_
_entity.id
_entity.type
_entity.pdbx_description
1 polymer ?
#
loop_
_entity_poly.entity_id
_entity_poly.type
_entity_poly.pdbx_seq_one_letter_code
_entity_poly.pdbx_strand_id
1 'polypeptide(L)'
;MRRSFRRPLRPLAALLLLAAAVAAAQAPRPNVIRLEPKPMAGVDRGKAVVVKGRAGAEPHRFMLDSITYMQPVAVALRPVRRGERVDLSITKYAWNRPLRQGNTDGDILRYGFRTEGEFQVSVSAPQPGTDYRLLVWVGDETKPDFAPVVVKASGFGQAGAGSGSPVPWVIAAVLAGILALLAVLAFRRKSS
;
A
#
# COMPACT_ATOMS: atom_id res chain seq x y z
N MET A 1 -41.85 51.83 60.13
CA MET A 1 -41.61 51.34 58.75
C MET A 1 -40.12 51.16 58.51
N ARG A 2 -39.57 49.94 58.60
CA ARG A 2 -38.16 49.63 58.28
C ARG A 2 -38.14 48.79 57.00
N ARG A 3 -37.73 49.37 55.87
CA ARG A 3 -37.55 48.65 54.60
C ARG A 3 -36.19 47.96 54.62
N SER A 4 -36.19 46.63 54.74
CA SER A 4 -34.98 45.81 54.65
C SER A 4 -34.52 45.69 53.19
N PHE A 5 -33.41 46.33 52.84
CA PHE A 5 -32.73 46.15 51.55
C PHE A 5 -32.00 44.79 51.54
N ARG A 6 -32.58 43.78 50.88
CA ARG A 6 -31.88 42.52 50.58
C ARG A 6 -30.98 42.74 49.36
N ARG A 7 -29.66 42.77 49.55
CA ARG A 7 -28.66 42.84 48.47
C ARG A 7 -28.57 41.47 47.75
N PRO A 8 -28.76 41.39 46.42
CA PRO A 8 -28.52 40.15 45.66
C PRO A 8 -27.03 40.01 45.34
N LEU A 9 -26.30 39.27 46.17
CA LEU A 9 -24.85 39.06 46.07
C LEU A 9 -24.53 37.69 45.42
N ARG A 10 -25.07 37.37 44.24
CA ARG A 10 -24.79 36.08 43.55
C ARG A 10 -24.87 36.08 42.00
N PRO A 11 -24.02 36.83 41.27
CA PRO A 11 -23.71 36.40 39.89
C PRO A 11 -22.22 36.18 39.58
N LEU A 12 -21.29 36.56 40.46
CA LEU A 12 -19.84 36.54 40.15
C LEU A 12 -19.17 35.16 40.24
N ALA A 13 -19.74 34.22 41.01
CA ALA A 13 -19.14 32.88 41.17
C ALA A 13 -19.37 31.95 39.96
N ALA A 14 -20.40 32.19 39.15
CA ALA A 14 -20.72 31.35 37.99
C ALA A 14 -19.79 31.62 36.79
N LEU A 15 -19.24 32.84 36.66
CA LEU A 15 -18.36 33.18 35.54
C LEU A 15 -16.95 32.59 35.68
N LEU A 16 -16.47 32.39 36.90
CA LEU A 16 -15.14 31.80 37.17
C LEU A 16 -15.07 30.29 36.91
N LEU A 17 -16.20 29.58 36.99
CA LEU A 17 -16.26 28.14 36.69
C LEU A 17 -16.26 27.83 35.18
N LEU A 18 -16.72 28.75 34.33
CA LEU A 18 -16.66 28.56 32.87
C LEU A 18 -15.25 28.79 32.29
N ALA A 19 -14.42 29.62 32.92
CA ALA A 19 -13.07 29.91 32.42
C ALA A 19 -12.08 28.75 32.66
N ALA A 20 -12.27 27.95 33.71
CA ALA A 20 -11.39 26.83 34.04
C ALA A 20 -11.57 25.61 33.11
N ALA A 21 -12.74 25.46 32.47
CA ALA A 21 -13.03 24.33 31.59
C ALA A 21 -12.34 24.44 30.21
N VAL A 22 -11.99 25.66 29.77
CA VAL A 22 -11.41 25.89 28.43
C VAL A 22 -9.89 25.64 28.38
N ALA A 23 -9.21 25.63 29.53
CA ALA A 23 -7.77 25.37 29.62
C ALA A 23 -7.41 23.86 29.64
N ALA A 24 -8.40 22.98 29.81
CA ALA A 24 -8.16 21.57 30.12
C ALA A 24 -7.99 20.62 28.92
N ALA A 25 -8.02 21.07 27.66
CA ALA A 25 -8.21 20.11 26.56
C ALA A 25 -7.42 20.36 25.27
N GLN A 26 -6.30 21.09 25.30
CA GLN A 26 -5.35 20.99 24.18
C GLN A 26 -4.43 19.80 24.44
N ALA A 27 -4.87 18.62 23.98
CA ALA A 27 -4.04 17.43 23.99
C ALA A 27 -2.69 17.75 23.31
N PRO A 28 -1.55 17.34 23.89
CA PRO A 28 -0.24 17.60 23.31
C PRO A 28 -0.22 17.14 21.85
N ARG A 29 0.22 18.03 20.95
CA ARG A 29 0.30 17.69 19.53
C ARG A 29 1.33 16.55 19.38
N PRO A 30 0.97 15.44 18.74
CA PRO A 30 1.91 14.34 18.53
C PRO A 30 3.12 14.84 17.75
N ASN A 31 4.32 14.48 18.19
CA ASN A 31 5.54 14.79 17.46
C ASN A 31 5.62 13.95 16.18
N VAL A 32 5.56 14.58 15.02
CA VAL A 32 5.65 13.91 13.70
C VAL A 32 7.00 14.25 13.07
N ILE A 33 7.82 13.22 12.89
CA ILE A 33 9.17 13.34 12.32
C ILE A 33 9.09 13.17 10.80
N ARG A 34 9.56 14.16 10.05
CA ARG A 34 9.65 14.05 8.58
C ARG A 34 10.85 13.19 8.19
N LEU A 35 10.62 12.30 7.23
CA LEU A 35 11.62 11.41 6.67
C LEU A 35 12.11 11.97 5.35
N GLU A 36 13.43 12.10 5.21
CA GLU A 36 14.08 12.56 3.97
C GLU A 36 14.95 11.44 3.41
N PRO A 37 14.47 10.64 2.44
CA PRO A 37 15.28 9.63 1.77
C PRO A 37 16.45 10.26 1.04
N LYS A 38 17.66 9.72 1.28
CA LYS A 38 18.90 10.16 0.63
C LYS A 38 19.55 8.98 -0.11
N PRO A 39 20.35 9.22 -1.16
CA PRO A 39 21.18 8.18 -1.75
C PRO A 39 22.07 7.54 -0.68
N MET A 40 22.19 6.22 -0.70
CA MET A 40 22.94 5.45 0.31
C MET A 40 23.77 4.38 -0.39
N ALA A 41 25.00 4.17 0.10
CA ALA A 41 25.86 3.11 -0.45
C ALA A 41 25.18 1.73 -0.34
N GLY A 42 25.20 0.96 -1.44
CA GLY A 42 24.52 -0.34 -1.53
C GLY A 42 23.03 -0.27 -1.89
N VAL A 43 22.50 0.92 -2.18
CA VAL A 43 21.14 1.12 -2.71
C VAL A 43 21.26 1.71 -4.11
N ASP A 44 21.26 0.84 -5.13
CA ASP A 44 21.55 1.27 -6.51
C ASP A 44 20.34 1.88 -7.23
N ARG A 45 19.12 1.53 -6.82
CA ARG A 45 17.88 1.91 -7.51
C ARG A 45 16.93 2.69 -6.60
N GLY A 46 17.35 3.86 -6.15
CA GLY A 46 16.51 4.75 -5.36
C GLY A 46 17.22 5.44 -4.20
N LYS A 47 16.42 5.87 -3.23
CA LYS A 47 16.86 6.58 -2.02
C LYS A 47 16.35 5.83 -0.80
N ALA A 48 17.08 5.94 0.30
CA ALA A 48 16.67 5.32 1.55
C ALA A 48 16.88 6.25 2.74
N VAL A 49 16.12 6.00 3.80
CA VAL A 49 16.35 6.57 5.13
C VAL A 49 16.32 5.45 6.15
N VAL A 50 17.25 5.51 7.09
CA VAL A 50 17.34 4.56 8.20
C VAL A 50 17.19 5.32 9.49
N VAL A 51 16.20 4.94 10.28
CA VAL A 51 15.93 5.50 11.61
C VAL A 51 16.27 4.44 12.65
N LYS A 52 17.09 4.85 13.62
CA LYS A 52 17.33 4.09 14.85
C LYS A 52 16.49 4.73 15.94
N GLY A 53 15.66 3.95 16.61
CA GLY A 53 14.76 4.47 17.64
C GLY A 53 14.61 3.51 18.79
N ARG A 54 13.96 4.01 19.84
CA ARG A 54 13.60 3.25 21.04
C ARG A 54 12.10 3.39 21.29
N ALA A 55 11.34 2.37 20.91
CA ALA A 55 9.88 2.40 20.98
C ALA A 55 9.37 2.07 22.40
N GLY A 56 8.19 2.61 22.71
CA GLY A 56 7.37 2.21 23.85
C GLY A 56 5.90 2.14 23.44
N ALA A 57 5.01 2.22 24.44
CA ALA A 57 3.56 2.18 24.20
C ALA A 57 3.06 3.39 23.39
N GLU A 58 3.71 4.55 23.54
CA GLU A 58 3.45 5.72 22.70
C GLU A 58 4.12 5.55 21.33
N PRO A 59 3.36 5.65 20.23
CA PRO A 59 3.91 5.42 18.90
C PRO A 59 4.80 6.59 18.45
N HIS A 60 6.00 6.27 17.97
CA HIS A 60 6.79 7.20 17.18
C HIS A 60 6.13 7.39 15.81
N ARG A 61 5.90 8.64 15.44
CA ARG A 61 5.22 9.00 14.18
C ARG A 61 6.20 9.57 13.19
N PHE A 62 6.22 8.96 12.02
CA PHE A 62 7.04 9.37 10.89
C PHE A 62 6.16 9.70 9.69
N MET A 63 6.57 10.67 8.91
CA MET A 63 5.86 11.06 7.69
C MET A 63 6.86 11.16 6.54
N LEU A 64 6.51 10.58 5.41
CA LEU A 64 7.29 10.70 4.19
C LEU A 64 6.38 11.32 3.13
N ASP A 65 6.84 12.44 2.58
CA ASP A 65 6.12 13.25 1.61
C ASP A 65 6.76 13.14 0.22
N SER A 66 6.16 13.83 -0.76
CA SER A 66 6.75 14.06 -2.08
C SER A 66 7.03 12.78 -2.90
N ILE A 67 6.17 11.77 -2.79
CA ILE A 67 6.27 10.51 -3.54
C ILE A 67 5.33 10.51 -4.74
N THR A 68 5.80 10.03 -5.89
CA THR A 68 4.93 9.79 -7.05
C THR A 68 4.44 8.34 -7.07
N TYR A 69 3.27 8.08 -7.65
CA TYR A 69 2.74 6.72 -7.79
C TYR A 69 3.70 5.77 -8.55
N MET A 70 4.57 6.35 -9.38
CA MET A 70 5.58 5.65 -10.18
C MET A 70 6.83 5.25 -9.39
N GLN A 71 6.95 5.68 -8.13
CA GLN A 71 8.02 5.27 -7.23
C GLN A 71 7.55 4.12 -6.33
N PRO A 72 8.15 2.92 -6.42
CA PRO A 72 7.85 1.85 -5.49
C PRO A 72 8.42 2.19 -4.11
N VAL A 73 7.66 1.92 -3.06
CA VAL A 73 8.06 2.14 -1.67
C VAL A 73 8.18 0.79 -0.97
N ALA A 74 9.26 0.61 -0.21
CA ALA A 74 9.42 -0.49 0.71
C ALA A 74 9.71 0.02 2.12
N VAL A 75 8.99 -0.51 3.10
CA VAL A 75 9.20 -0.23 4.52
C VAL A 75 9.61 -1.53 5.18
N ALA A 76 10.75 -1.51 5.86
CA ALA A 76 11.23 -2.64 6.65
C ALA A 76 11.46 -2.19 8.10
N LEU A 77 10.91 -2.97 9.04
CA LEU A 77 11.09 -2.76 10.46
C LEU A 77 11.73 -4.00 11.07
N ARG A 78 12.73 -3.79 11.94
CA ARG A 78 13.33 -4.88 12.71
C ARG A 78 13.62 -4.45 14.14
N PRO A 79 13.44 -5.34 15.13
CA PRO A 79 13.98 -5.12 16.46
C PRO A 79 15.52 -5.23 16.42
N VAL A 80 16.18 -4.57 17.37
CA VAL A 80 17.63 -4.72 17.55
C VAL A 80 17.95 -6.02 18.27
N ARG A 81 17.20 -6.38 19.31
CA ARG A 81 17.34 -7.68 19.98
C ARG A 81 16.37 -8.69 19.38
N ARG A 82 16.80 -9.95 19.23
CA ARG A 82 15.96 -11.02 18.69
C ARG A 82 14.83 -11.34 19.67
N GLY A 83 13.66 -11.68 19.13
CA GLY A 83 12.48 -12.03 19.92
C GLY A 83 11.70 -10.84 20.49
N GLU A 84 12.24 -9.61 20.41
CA GLU A 84 11.49 -8.41 20.75
C GLU A 84 10.41 -8.12 19.69
N ARG A 85 9.24 -7.72 20.17
CA ARG A 85 8.11 -7.34 19.32
C ARG A 85 8.08 -5.82 19.15
N VAL A 86 7.97 -5.39 17.90
CA VAL A 86 7.74 -3.99 17.52
C VAL A 86 6.58 -4.00 16.52
N ASP A 87 5.58 -3.17 16.79
CA ASP A 87 4.42 -3.01 15.94
C ASP A 87 4.66 -1.87 14.93
N LEU A 88 4.19 -2.08 13.70
CA LEU A 88 4.25 -1.12 12.60
C LEU A 88 2.85 -0.87 12.08
N SER A 89 2.48 0.38 11.91
CA SER A 89 1.28 0.75 11.15
C SER A 89 1.62 1.76 10.07
N ILE A 90 0.98 1.62 8.90
CA ILE A 90 1.13 2.51 7.75
C ILE A 90 -0.25 3.11 7.46
N THR A 91 -0.32 4.44 7.49
CA THR A 91 -1.53 5.23 7.26
C THR A 91 -1.32 6.23 6.12
N LYS A 92 -2.40 6.75 5.54
CA LYS A 92 -2.34 7.80 4.51
C LYS A 92 -2.88 9.13 5.02
N TYR A 93 -4.06 9.11 5.65
CA TYR A 93 -4.76 10.32 6.07
C TYR A 93 -4.85 10.44 7.59
N ALA A 94 -5.39 9.41 8.24
CA ALA A 94 -5.64 9.41 9.68
C ALA A 94 -4.85 8.31 10.38
N TRP A 95 -4.14 8.68 11.45
CA TRP A 95 -3.32 7.79 12.28
C TRP A 95 -4.10 6.60 12.87
N ASN A 96 -5.41 6.72 13.03
CA ASN A 96 -6.29 5.69 13.59
C ASN A 96 -6.93 4.77 12.54
N ARG A 97 -6.58 4.92 11.25
CA ARG A 97 -7.11 4.09 10.15
C ARG A 97 -5.95 3.48 9.35
N PRO A 98 -5.26 2.46 9.88
CA PRO A 98 -4.15 1.82 9.21
C PRO A 98 -4.58 1.15 7.91
N LEU A 99 -3.81 1.39 6.85
CA LEU A 99 -3.95 0.68 5.57
C LEU A 99 -3.22 -0.67 5.63
N ARG A 100 -2.08 -0.68 6.32
CA ARG A 100 -1.30 -1.90 6.61
C ARG A 100 -0.87 -1.84 8.06
N GLN A 101 -0.90 -2.99 8.72
CA GLN A 101 -0.45 -3.15 10.09
C GLN A 101 0.12 -4.54 10.28
N GLY A 102 1.12 -4.64 11.13
CA GLY A 102 1.75 -5.89 11.49
C GLY A 102 2.75 -5.67 12.61
N ASN A 103 3.39 -6.76 13.00
CA ASN A 103 4.41 -6.70 14.02
C ASN A 103 5.60 -7.56 13.60
N THR A 104 6.74 -7.37 14.24
CA THR A 104 7.99 -8.06 13.85
C THR A 104 7.99 -9.55 14.20
N ASP A 105 7.18 -10.00 15.16
CA ASP A 105 7.18 -11.36 15.71
C ASP A 105 8.61 -11.89 15.98
N GLY A 106 9.52 -10.99 16.39
CA GLY A 106 10.93 -11.28 16.66
C GLY A 106 11.89 -11.26 15.45
N ASP A 107 11.39 -11.08 14.22
CA ASP A 107 12.17 -10.99 12.97
C ASP A 107 11.89 -9.69 12.18
N ILE A 108 12.20 -9.63 10.89
CA ILE A 108 12.04 -8.45 10.04
C ILE A 108 10.64 -8.41 9.44
N LEU A 109 9.88 -7.37 9.75
CA LEU A 109 8.62 -7.04 9.08
C LEU A 109 8.89 -6.22 7.82
N ARG A 110 8.23 -6.55 6.70
CA ARG A 110 8.40 -5.86 5.41
C ARG A 110 7.07 -5.57 4.74
N TYR A 111 6.92 -4.37 4.20
CA TYR A 111 5.83 -3.99 3.31
C TYR A 111 6.37 -3.36 2.03
N GLY A 112 5.81 -3.75 0.89
CA GLY A 112 6.01 -3.10 -0.40
C GLY A 112 4.69 -2.57 -0.93
N PHE A 113 4.67 -1.33 -1.44
CA PHE A 113 3.48 -0.71 -2.02
C PHE A 113 3.85 0.47 -2.93
N ARG A 114 2.86 1.01 -3.62
CA ARG A 114 2.93 2.28 -4.37
C ARG A 114 1.89 3.24 -3.81
N THR A 115 2.22 4.51 -3.74
CA THR A 115 1.33 5.57 -3.24
C THR A 115 1.71 6.90 -3.88
N GLU A 116 0.78 7.84 -3.89
CA GLU A 116 0.99 9.21 -4.37
C GLU A 116 0.93 10.21 -3.21
N GLY A 117 1.77 11.25 -3.27
CA GLY A 117 1.85 12.31 -2.28
C GLY A 117 2.59 11.83 -1.04
N GLU A 118 1.86 11.58 0.05
CA GLU A 118 2.44 11.22 1.34
C GLU A 118 1.90 9.90 1.89
N PHE A 119 2.66 9.34 2.83
CA PHE A 119 2.19 8.34 3.78
C PHE A 119 2.85 8.54 5.15
N GLN A 120 2.22 7.92 6.14
CA GLN A 120 2.55 8.02 7.53
C GLN A 120 2.92 6.63 8.06
N VAL A 121 3.89 6.58 8.96
CA VAL A 121 4.35 5.35 9.62
C VAL A 121 4.31 5.56 11.12
N SER A 122 3.70 4.63 11.86
CA SER A 122 3.81 4.59 13.31
C SER A 122 4.58 3.36 13.75
N VAL A 123 5.49 3.54 14.70
CA VAL A 123 6.24 2.46 15.33
C VAL A 123 6.01 2.49 16.84
N SER A 124 5.53 1.39 17.40
CA SER A 124 5.31 1.22 18.84
C SER A 124 5.83 -0.14 19.29
N ALA A 125 5.96 -0.33 20.60
CA ALA A 125 6.30 -1.62 21.18
C ALA A 125 5.52 -1.83 22.48
N PRO A 126 5.05 -3.06 22.76
CA PRO A 126 4.40 -3.37 24.03
C PRO A 126 5.35 -3.21 25.21
N GLN A 127 6.63 -3.55 25.03
CA GLN A 127 7.66 -3.37 26.04
C GLN A 127 8.33 -1.99 25.88
N PRO A 128 8.28 -1.12 26.91
CA PRO A 128 8.96 0.16 26.88
C PRO A 128 10.47 0.00 26.71
N GLY A 129 11.08 0.86 25.90
CA GLY A 129 12.53 0.86 25.71
C GLY A 129 13.05 -0.14 24.67
N THR A 130 12.16 -0.68 23.83
CA THR A 130 12.52 -1.64 22.78
C THR A 130 13.26 -0.93 21.64
N ASP A 131 14.53 -1.27 21.45
CA ASP A 131 15.37 -0.65 20.41
C ASP A 131 15.02 -1.25 19.03
N TYR A 132 14.82 -0.40 18.02
CA TYR A 132 14.45 -0.83 16.67
C TYR A 132 15.22 -0.10 15.57
N ARG A 133 15.18 -0.68 14.36
CA ARG A 133 15.63 -0.04 13.12
C ARG A 133 14.51 -0.06 12.10
N LEU A 134 14.14 1.14 11.64
CA LEU A 134 13.21 1.35 10.54
C LEU A 134 14.02 1.74 9.30
N LEU A 135 13.79 1.04 8.20
CA LEU A 135 14.30 1.40 6.88
C LEU A 135 13.12 1.73 5.99
N VAL A 136 13.18 2.88 5.35
CA VAL A 136 12.22 3.25 4.30
C VAL A 136 13.02 3.49 3.02
N TRP A 137 12.70 2.70 2.00
CA TRP A 137 13.29 2.80 0.67
C TRP A 137 12.23 3.31 -0.31
N VAL A 138 12.63 4.28 -1.13
CA VAL A 138 11.85 4.84 -2.22
C VAL A 138 12.63 4.58 -3.49
N GLY A 139 12.12 3.70 -4.33
CA GLY A 139 12.74 3.35 -5.60
C GLY A 139 12.68 4.50 -6.60
N ASP A 140 13.49 4.38 -7.64
CA ASP A 140 13.47 5.34 -8.74
C ASP A 140 12.11 5.38 -9.44
N GLU A 141 11.79 6.55 -9.99
CA GLU A 141 10.59 6.71 -10.79
C GLU A 141 10.68 5.84 -12.05
N THR A 142 9.76 4.88 -12.17
CA THR A 142 9.73 4.00 -13.34
C THR A 142 8.91 4.68 -14.43
N LYS A 143 9.52 5.01 -15.56
CA LYS A 143 8.75 5.48 -16.73
C LYS A 143 8.12 4.26 -17.43
N PRO A 144 6.80 4.22 -17.65
CA PRO A 144 6.20 3.15 -18.43
C PRO A 144 6.76 3.20 -19.84
N ASP A 145 7.17 2.05 -20.37
CA ASP A 145 7.45 1.92 -21.80
C ASP A 145 6.10 1.83 -22.52
N PHE A 146 5.62 2.96 -23.02
CA PHE A 146 4.36 3.00 -23.76
C PHE A 146 4.61 2.45 -25.16
N ALA A 147 3.97 1.32 -25.47
CA ALA A 147 3.91 0.85 -26.85
C ALA A 147 3.29 1.95 -27.73
N PRO A 148 3.83 2.20 -28.94
CA PRO A 148 3.31 3.23 -29.82
C PRO A 148 1.86 2.92 -30.19
N VAL A 149 0.94 3.83 -29.84
CA VAL A 149 -0.50 3.72 -30.16
C VAL A 149 -0.73 3.76 -31.67
N VAL A 150 0.21 4.35 -32.42
CA VAL A 150 0.19 4.39 -33.88
C VAL A 150 1.10 3.31 -34.43
N VAL A 151 0.51 2.18 -34.82
CA VAL A 151 1.17 1.23 -35.71
C VAL A 151 1.03 1.71 -37.15
N LYS A 152 2.12 1.67 -37.93
CA LYS A 152 2.07 1.98 -39.36
C LYS A 152 1.14 0.97 -40.06
N ALA A 153 0.28 1.45 -40.95
CA ALA A 153 -0.65 0.63 -41.72
C ALA A 153 0.05 -0.53 -42.48
N SER A 154 1.33 -0.37 -42.83
CA SER A 154 2.15 -1.41 -43.45
C SER A 154 2.38 -2.65 -42.58
N GLY A 155 2.16 -2.57 -41.25
CA GLY A 155 2.20 -3.71 -40.34
C GLY A 155 0.89 -4.50 -40.25
N PHE A 156 -0.24 -3.94 -40.70
CA PHE A 156 -1.54 -4.61 -40.70
C PHE A 156 -1.77 -5.48 -41.95
N GLY A 157 -1.09 -5.18 -43.06
CA GLY A 157 -1.25 -5.92 -44.32
C GLY A 157 -0.62 -7.33 -44.32
N GLN A 158 0.23 -7.65 -43.35
CA GLN A 158 0.99 -8.91 -43.34
C GLN A 158 0.47 -9.96 -42.34
N ALA A 159 -0.63 -9.67 -41.63
CA ALA A 159 -1.34 -10.66 -40.81
C ALA A 159 -2.46 -11.39 -41.60
N GLY A 160 -2.69 -11.03 -42.86
CA GLY A 160 -3.74 -11.60 -43.72
C GLY A 160 -3.24 -12.41 -44.93
N ALA A 161 -1.94 -12.49 -45.16
CA ALA A 161 -1.38 -13.16 -46.34
C ALA A 161 -0.46 -14.33 -45.96
N GLY A 162 -1.01 -15.55 -45.94
CA GLY A 162 -0.22 -16.73 -46.33
C GLY A 162 0.34 -17.65 -45.25
N SER A 163 -0.19 -17.67 -44.02
CA SER A 163 0.03 -18.85 -43.14
C SER A 163 -1.14 -19.80 -43.32
N GLY A 164 -1.04 -20.69 -44.32
CA GLY A 164 -2.02 -21.76 -44.55
C GLY A 164 -2.16 -22.63 -43.32
N SER A 165 -3.17 -22.33 -42.49
CA SER A 165 -3.52 -23.17 -41.35
C SER A 165 -3.79 -24.59 -41.88
N PRO A 166 -3.16 -25.64 -41.32
CA PRO A 166 -3.40 -27.02 -41.76
C PRO A 166 -4.79 -27.53 -41.33
N VAL A 167 -5.51 -26.76 -40.50
CA VAL A 167 -6.82 -27.10 -39.95
C VAL A 167 -7.87 -27.44 -41.03
N PRO A 168 -8.08 -26.67 -42.11
CA PRO A 168 -9.00 -27.04 -43.19
C PRO A 168 -8.64 -28.38 -43.86
N TRP A 169 -7.36 -28.69 -44.03
CA TRP A 169 -6.94 -29.97 -44.63
C TRP A 169 -7.21 -31.16 -43.72
N VAL A 170 -7.03 -30.98 -42.40
CA VAL A 170 -7.39 -31.99 -41.41
C VAL A 170 -8.90 -32.22 -41.40
N ILE A 171 -9.71 -31.15 -41.43
CA ILE A 171 -11.18 -31.26 -41.49
C ILE A 171 -11.61 -31.98 -42.78
N ALA A 172 -11.01 -31.64 -43.92
CA ALA A 172 -11.30 -32.30 -45.19
C ALA A 172 -10.97 -33.80 -45.16
N ALA A 173 -9.82 -34.18 -44.61
CA ALA A 173 -9.40 -35.59 -44.48
C ALA A 173 -10.35 -36.39 -43.57
N VAL A 174 -10.78 -35.81 -42.45
CA VAL A 174 -11.73 -36.45 -41.52
C VAL A 174 -13.09 -36.66 -42.20
N LEU A 175 -13.61 -35.64 -42.90
CA LEU A 175 -14.88 -35.75 -43.62
C LEU A 175 -14.83 -36.84 -44.71
N ALA A 176 -13.74 -36.90 -45.46
CA ALA A 176 -13.53 -37.95 -46.46
C ALA A 176 -13.52 -39.36 -45.83
N GLY A 177 -12.86 -39.54 -44.69
CA GLY A 177 -12.84 -40.81 -43.96
C GLY A 177 -14.22 -41.25 -43.46
N ILE A 178 -15.02 -40.32 -42.94
CA ILE A 178 -16.39 -40.60 -42.49
C ILE A 178 -17.27 -41.05 -43.66
N LEU A 179 -17.18 -40.37 -44.81
CA LEU A 179 -17.93 -40.74 -46.02
C LEU A 179 -17.55 -42.14 -46.53
N ALA A 180 -16.26 -42.47 -46.52
CA ALA A 180 -15.80 -43.81 -46.90
C ALA A 180 -16.33 -44.89 -45.95
N LEU A 181 -16.32 -44.64 -44.63
CA LEU A 181 -16.84 -45.57 -43.63
C LEU A 181 -18.35 -45.80 -43.80
N LEU A 182 -19.12 -44.73 -44.05
CA LEU A 182 -20.56 -44.79 -44.31
C LEU A 182 -20.85 -45.57 -45.59
N ALA A 183 -20.07 -45.37 -46.66
CA ALA A 183 -20.20 -46.14 -47.89
C ALA A 183 -19.98 -47.63 -47.63
N VAL A 184 -18.91 -48.01 -46.92
CA VAL A 184 -18.63 -49.41 -46.56
C VAL A 184 -19.77 -50.02 -45.74
N LEU A 185 -20.29 -49.29 -44.74
CA LEU A 185 -21.42 -49.76 -43.93
C LEU A 185 -22.71 -49.95 -44.75
N ALA A 186 -22.98 -49.03 -45.69
CA ALA A 186 -24.12 -49.14 -46.61
C ALA A 186 -23.99 -50.36 -47.54
N PHE A 187 -22.79 -50.61 -48.08
CA PHE A 187 -22.55 -51.78 -48.93
C PHE A 187 -22.58 -53.10 -48.15
N ARG A 188 -22.11 -53.14 -46.90
CA ARG A 188 -22.19 -54.36 -46.07
C ARG A 188 -23.62 -54.74 -45.69
N ARG A 189 -24.55 -53.77 -45.60
CA ARG A 189 -25.97 -54.06 -45.32
C ARG A 189 -26.72 -54.72 -46.48
N LYS A 190 -26.22 -54.67 -47.72
CA LYS A 190 -26.91 -55.20 -48.90
C LYS A 190 -26.54 -56.65 -49.25
N SER A 191 -25.70 -57.29 -48.45
CA SER A 191 -25.21 -58.66 -48.69
C SER A 191 -25.79 -59.70 -47.72
N SER A 192 -26.90 -59.40 -47.05
CA SER A 192 -27.65 -60.37 -46.25
C SER A 192 -29.11 -60.44 -46.68
#